data_AF-A0A257NKM0-F1
#
_entry.id   AF-A0A257NKM0-F1
#
_cell.length_a   1.000
_cell.length_b   1.000
_cell.length_c   1.000
_cell.angle_alpha   90.00
_cell.angle_beta   90.00
_cell.angle_gamma   90.00
#
_symmetry.space_group_name_H-M   'P 1'
#
loop_
_entity.id
_entity.type
_entity.pdbx_description
1 polymer ?
#
loop_
_entity_poly.entity_id
_entity_poly.type
_entity_poly.pdbx_seq_one_letter_code
_entity_poly.pdbx_strand_id
1 'polypeptide(L)'
;MGVIASNLANVDSITPPGGTPYRAMEVVFAAAPAAVDDPGSDSLSANAGVSVIGTVQSNAPPKQSYDPGSPYADKRGYVTSSNVSQIGQMVDLIDSSNSYAASVAVLQQASRVDQQMLSSFQVS
;
A
#
# COMPACT_ATOMS: atom_id res chain seq x y z
N MET A 1 0.54 0.03 5.20
CA MET A 1 -0.64 -0.78 5.59
C MET A 1 -1.96 -0.01 5.74
N GLY A 2 -2.00 1.27 6.15
CA GLY A 2 -3.27 1.96 6.42
C GLY A 2 -4.29 1.96 5.27
N VAL A 3 -3.84 2.12 4.03
CA VAL A 3 -4.70 2.08 2.84
C VAL A 3 -5.33 0.69 2.61
N ILE A 4 -4.53 -0.37 2.73
CA ILE A 4 -5.00 -1.75 2.58
C ILE A 4 -6.05 -2.09 3.65
N ALA A 5 -5.80 -1.69 4.90
CA ALA A 5 -6.74 -1.88 6.00
C ALA A 5 -8.06 -1.13 5.76
N SER A 6 -8.00 0.12 5.28
CA SER A 6 -9.19 0.90 4.96
C SER A 6 -9.99 0.28 3.82
N ASN A 7 -9.32 -0.21 2.77
CA ASN A 7 -9.97 -0.91 1.67
C ASN A 7 -10.64 -2.20 2.14
N LEU A 8 -9.95 -3.02 2.94
CA LEU A 8 -10.49 -4.26 3.48
C LEU A 8 -11.68 -4.03 4.41
N ALA A 9 -11.64 -2.98 5.25
CA ALA A 9 -12.75 -2.61 6.13
C ALA A 9 -14.02 -2.21 5.37
N ASN A 10 -13.87 -1.70 4.14
CA ASN A 10 -14.98 -1.25 3.30
C ASN A 10 -15.27 -2.19 2.12
N VAL A 11 -14.70 -3.40 2.10
CA VAL A 11 -14.83 -4.32 0.96
C VAL A 11 -16.26 -4.79 0.73
N ASP A 12 -16.99 -5.04 1.82
CA ASP A 12 -18.39 -5.48 1.80
C ASP A 12 -19.38 -4.33 1.98
N SER A 13 -18.91 -3.08 1.86
CA SER A 13 -19.78 -1.91 2.04
C SER A 13 -20.82 -1.82 0.91
N ILE A 14 -22.09 -1.72 1.32
CA ILE A 14 -23.24 -1.54 0.44
C ILE A 14 -23.62 -0.06 0.45
N THR A 15 -23.92 0.45 -0.73
CA THR A 15 -24.30 1.85 -0.94
C THR A 15 -25.82 1.97 -0.95
N PRO A 16 -26.42 2.84 -0.12
CA PRO A 16 -27.84 3.14 -0.20
C PRO A 16 -28.23 3.75 -1.55
N PRO A 17 -29.51 3.67 -1.95
CA PRO A 17 -30.00 4.31 -3.17
C PRO A 17 -29.68 5.82 -3.18
N GLY A 18 -28.94 6.28 -4.19
CA GLY A 18 -28.50 7.68 -4.33
C GLY A 18 -27.21 8.04 -3.58
N GLY A 19 -26.59 7.10 -2.88
CA GLY A 19 -25.30 7.27 -2.22
C GLY A 19 -24.12 7.13 -3.20
N THR A 20 -22.93 7.53 -2.73
CA THR A 20 -21.67 7.28 -3.46
C THR A 20 -21.00 6.02 -2.91
N PRO A 21 -20.66 5.03 -3.75
CA PRO A 21 -20.00 3.83 -3.28
C PRO A 21 -18.56 4.08 -2.84
N TYR A 22 -18.10 3.28 -1.88
CA TYR A 22 -16.70 3.27 -1.51
C TYR A 22 -15.85 2.85 -2.72
N ARG A 23 -14.76 3.59 -2.93
CA ARG A 23 -13.77 3.30 -3.97
C ARG A 23 -12.45 2.94 -3.32
N ALA A 24 -11.83 1.87 -3.81
CA ALA A 24 -10.51 1.44 -3.38
C ALA A 24 -9.53 2.61 -3.45
N MET A 25 -8.77 2.81 -2.38
CA MET A 25 -7.69 3.79 -2.33
C MET A 25 -6.37 3.13 -2.76
N GLU A 26 -5.55 3.87 -3.49
CA GLU A 26 -4.24 3.47 -3.97
C GLU A 26 -3.20 4.51 -3.56
N VAL A 27 -1.98 4.07 -3.25
CA VAL A 27 -0.88 4.96 -2.86
C VAL A 27 -0.13 5.38 -4.13
N VAL A 28 0.10 6.68 -4.28
CA VAL A 28 0.89 7.21 -5.40
C VAL A 28 2.30 7.52 -4.92
N PHE A 29 3.26 7.00 -5.67
CA PHE A 29 4.68 7.19 -5.44
C PHE A 29 5.25 8.12 -6.50
N ALA A 30 6.15 9.02 -6.11
CA ALA A 30 6.94 9.82 -7.03
C ALA A 30 8.42 9.59 -6.77
N ALA A 31 9.22 9.64 -7.83
CA ALA A 31 10.67 9.68 -7.70
C ALA A 31 11.07 10.98 -7.00
N ALA A 32 11.81 10.86 -5.89
CA ALA A 32 12.51 11.97 -5.30
C ALA A 32 13.64 12.40 -6.26
N PRO A 33 13.82 13.71 -6.51
CA PRO A 33 14.95 14.16 -7.31
C PRO A 33 16.24 13.69 -6.65
N ALA A 34 17.10 13.02 -7.44
CA ALA A 34 18.44 12.65 -6.98
C ALA A 34 19.16 13.94 -6.58
N ALA A 35 19.61 14.04 -5.34
CA ALA A 35 20.48 15.13 -4.91
C ALA A 35 21.80 15.00 -5.69
N VAL A 36 21.94 15.82 -6.73
CA VAL A 36 23.09 15.85 -7.65
C VAL A 36 24.24 16.73 -7.13
N ASP A 37 24.20 17.15 -5.86
CA ASP A 37 25.11 18.16 -5.31
C ASP A 37 26.33 17.61 -4.53
N ASP A 38 26.66 16.32 -4.68
CA ASP A 38 27.94 15.80 -4.14
C ASP A 38 28.95 15.56 -5.27
N PRO A 39 29.93 16.47 -5.48
CA PRO A 39 30.94 16.40 -6.55
C PRO A 39 32.01 15.31 -6.34
N GLY A 40 31.69 14.26 -5.58
CA GLY A 40 32.50 13.04 -5.41
C GLY A 40 31.69 11.75 -5.45
N SER A 41 30.37 11.81 -5.67
CA SER A 41 29.53 10.62 -5.70
C SER A 41 29.65 9.90 -7.04
N ASP A 42 30.21 8.69 -6.99
CA ASP A 42 30.30 7.78 -8.13
C ASP A 42 28.91 7.61 -8.74
N SER A 43 28.79 7.72 -10.06
CA SER A 43 27.52 7.82 -10.80
C SER A 43 26.60 6.59 -10.65
N LEU A 44 27.03 5.59 -9.89
CA LEU A 44 26.31 4.40 -9.47
C LEU A 44 25.47 4.60 -8.18
N SER A 45 25.61 5.73 -7.46
CA SER A 45 24.90 6.05 -6.22
C SER A 45 23.72 7.03 -6.39
N ALA A 46 23.31 7.34 -7.62
CA ALA A 46 22.10 8.10 -7.89
C ALA A 46 20.84 7.23 -7.67
N ASN A 47 20.67 6.71 -6.46
CA ASN A 47 19.42 6.10 -6.02
C ASN A 47 18.40 7.22 -5.85
N ALA A 48 17.68 7.53 -6.92
CA ALA A 48 16.46 8.33 -6.84
C ALA A 48 15.48 7.58 -5.92
N GLY A 49 15.46 7.98 -4.64
CA GLY A 49 14.55 7.41 -3.66
C GLY A 49 13.11 7.58 -4.11
N VAL A 50 12.22 6.70 -3.70
CA VAL A 50 10.79 6.83 -4.02
C VAL A 50 10.08 7.38 -2.79
N SER A 51 9.36 8.49 -2.95
CA SER A 51 8.58 9.11 -1.89
C SER A 51 7.09 8.90 -2.12
N VAL A 52 6.33 8.73 -1.03
CA VAL A 52 4.87 8.69 -1.07
C VAL A 52 4.35 10.11 -1.20
N ILE A 53 3.66 10.43 -2.30
CA ILE A 53 3.11 11.77 -2.55
C ILE A 53 1.62 11.90 -2.19
N GLY A 54 0.91 10.79 -2.00
CA GLY A 54 -0.48 10.80 -1.56
C GLY A 54 -1.24 9.52 -1.83
N THR A 55 -2.56 9.59 -1.68
CA THR A 55 -3.48 8.51 -2.03
C THR A 55 -4.53 8.99 -3.03
N VAL A 56 -4.93 8.11 -3.95
CA VAL A 56 -5.95 8.38 -4.97
C VAL A 56 -7.04 7.32 -4.90
N GLN A 57 -8.25 7.65 -5.33
CA GLN A 57 -9.33 6.68 -5.47
C GLN A 57 -9.27 5.97 -6.82
N SER A 58 -9.61 4.69 -6.83
CA SER A 58 -9.65 3.88 -8.03
C SER A 58 -10.78 4.33 -8.97
N ASN A 59 -10.43 4.44 -10.25
CA ASN A 59 -11.35 4.79 -11.33
C ASN A 59 -12.21 3.59 -11.78
N ALA A 60 -11.99 2.39 -11.24
CA ALA A 60 -12.76 1.21 -11.59
C ALA A 60 -14.25 1.40 -11.26
N PRO A 61 -15.17 0.88 -12.10
CA PRO A 61 -16.59 0.98 -11.83
C PRO A 61 -16.97 0.24 -10.53
N PRO A 62 -17.96 0.74 -9.78
CA PRO A 62 -18.53 0.04 -8.62
C PRO A 62 -19.09 -1.32 -9.00
N LYS A 63 -19.12 -2.26 -8.05
CA LYS A 63 -19.76 -3.57 -8.27
C LYS A 63 -21.27 -3.41 -8.14
N GLN A 64 -22.02 -4.01 -9.07
CA GLN A 64 -23.47 -4.06 -9.02
C GLN A 64 -23.92 -5.52 -8.99
N SER A 65 -24.77 -5.85 -8.02
CA SER A 65 -25.39 -7.17 -7.90
C SER A 65 -26.90 -7.02 -8.01
N TYR A 66 -27.57 -7.98 -8.65
CA TYR A 66 -29.02 -7.98 -8.71
C TYR A 66 -29.58 -8.67 -7.47
N ASP A 67 -30.28 -7.90 -6.64
CA ASP A 67 -30.96 -8.36 -5.42
C ASP A 67 -32.20 -7.50 -5.16
N PRO A 68 -33.34 -7.81 -5.80
CA PRO A 68 -34.56 -7.02 -5.70
C PRO A 68 -35.24 -7.10 -4.32
N GLY A 69 -34.84 -8.04 -3.45
CA GLY A 69 -35.35 -8.17 -2.09
C GLY A 69 -34.62 -7.30 -1.08
N SER A 70 -33.49 -6.69 -1.46
CA SER A 70 -32.69 -5.87 -0.58
C SER A 70 -33.32 -4.51 -0.31
N PRO A 71 -33.32 -4.01 0.95
CA PRO A 71 -33.75 -2.65 1.26
C PRO A 71 -32.85 -1.57 0.65
N TYR A 72 -31.66 -1.96 0.17
CA TYR A 72 -30.69 -1.07 -0.47
C TYR A 72 -30.73 -1.14 -2.01
N ALA A 73 -31.67 -1.91 -2.58
CA ALA A 73 -31.83 -2.01 -4.01
C ALA A 73 -32.36 -0.70 -4.61
N ASP A 74 -31.88 -0.37 -5.81
CA ASP A 74 -32.42 0.72 -6.60
C ASP A 74 -33.80 0.36 -7.21
N LYS A 75 -34.40 1.30 -7.95
CA LYS A 75 -35.70 1.11 -8.64
C LYS A 75 -35.71 -0.08 -9.61
N ARG A 76 -34.54 -0.58 -10.01
CA ARG A 76 -34.36 -1.69 -10.94
C ARG A 76 -34.01 -3.01 -10.22
N GLY A 77 -33.90 -3.01 -8.89
CA GLY A 77 -33.53 -4.19 -8.10
C GLY A 77 -32.01 -4.44 -7.99
N TYR A 78 -31.17 -3.45 -8.29
CA TYR A 78 -29.72 -3.58 -8.20
C TYR A 78 -29.18 -2.95 -6.90
N VAL A 79 -28.25 -3.66 -6.27
CA VAL A 79 -27.48 -3.20 -5.12
C VAL A 79 -26.08 -2.80 -5.60
N THR A 80 -25.64 -1.60 -5.25
CA THR A 80 -24.29 -1.12 -5.57
C THR A 80 -23.38 -1.29 -4.36
N SER A 81 -22.21 -1.88 -4.56
CA SER A 81 -21.19 -2.10 -3.54
C SER A 81 -19.82 -1.56 -3.95
N SER A 82 -18.90 -1.58 -3.00
CA SER A 82 -17.50 -1.19 -3.18
C SER A 82 -16.84 -1.87 -4.38
N ASN A 83 -15.94 -1.16 -5.06
CA ASN A 83 -15.13 -1.75 -6.14
C ASN A 83 -13.88 -2.50 -5.61
N VAL A 84 -13.68 -2.57 -4.29
CA VAL A 84 -12.53 -3.24 -3.68
C VAL A 84 -12.53 -4.74 -3.99
N SER A 85 -11.34 -5.28 -4.32
CA SER A 85 -11.11 -6.72 -4.45
C SER A 85 -10.52 -7.26 -3.15
N GLN A 86 -11.27 -8.08 -2.42
CA GLN A 86 -10.79 -8.67 -1.16
C GLN A 86 -9.51 -9.48 -1.37
N ILE A 87 -9.49 -10.32 -2.41
CA ILE A 87 -8.33 -11.15 -2.74
C ILE A 87 -7.12 -10.28 -3.08
N GLY A 88 -7.32 -9.22 -3.88
CA GLY A 88 -6.25 -8.28 -4.21
C GLY A 88 -5.66 -7.63 -2.96
N GLN A 89 -6.51 -7.09 -2.08
CA GLN A 89 -6.05 -6.43 -0.85
C GLN A 89 -5.34 -7.39 0.11
N MET A 90 -5.73 -8.67 0.16
CA MET A 90 -5.01 -9.68 0.95
C MET A 90 -3.65 -10.02 0.36
N VAL A 91 -3.53 -10.08 -0.97
CA VAL A 91 -2.23 -10.27 -1.65
C VAL A 91 -1.31 -9.08 -1.38
N ASP A 92 -1.81 -7.86 -1.55
CA ASP A 92 -1.05 -6.63 -1.27
C ASP A 92 -0.61 -6.56 0.20
N LEU A 93 -1.44 -7.05 1.13
CA LEU A 93 -1.10 -7.15 2.55
C LEU A 93 0.05 -8.13 2.79
N ILE A 94 -0.01 -9.31 2.17
CA ILE A 94 1.04 -10.33 2.29
C ILE A 94 2.36 -9.79 1.75
N ASP A 95 2.34 -9.16 0.57
CA ASP A 95 3.53 -8.59 -0.04
C ASP A 95 4.13 -7.47 0.82
N SER A 96 3.30 -6.55 1.32
CA SER A 96 3.76 -5.49 2.21
C SER A 96 4.29 -6.02 3.55
N SER A 97 3.73 -7.13 4.07
CA SER A 97 4.23 -7.80 5.29
C SER A 97 5.60 -8.43 5.06
N ASN A 98 5.79 -9.12 3.93
CA ASN A 98 7.06 -9.72 3.55
C ASN A 98 8.13 -8.65 3.32
N SER A 99 7.79 -7.55 2.65
CA SER A 99 8.69 -6.41 2.43
C SER A 99 9.13 -5.77 3.76
N TYR A 100 8.21 -5.61 4.70
CA TYR A 100 8.53 -5.13 6.05
C TYR A 100 9.46 -6.11 6.79
N ALA A 101 9.15 -7.41 6.77
CA ALA A 101 9.98 -8.45 7.39
C ALA A 101 11.39 -8.48 6.78
N ALA A 102 11.52 -8.36 5.46
CA ALA A 102 12.80 -8.28 4.77
C ALA A 102 13.59 -7.02 5.18
N SER A 103 12.94 -5.86 5.24
CA SER A 103 13.57 -4.60 5.67
C SER A 103 14.09 -4.69 7.10
N VAL A 104 13.32 -5.27 8.01
CA VAL A 104 13.74 -5.53 9.40
C VAL A 104 14.93 -6.49 9.45
N ALA A 105 14.93 -7.56 8.64
CA ALA A 105 16.03 -8.51 8.58
C ALA A 105 17.35 -7.86 8.12
N VAL A 106 17.28 -6.97 7.11
CA VAL A 106 18.44 -6.20 6.64
C VAL A 106 18.99 -5.30 7.74
N LEU A 107 18.12 -4.58 8.46
CA LEU A 107 18.53 -3.72 9.58
C LEU A 107 19.18 -4.52 10.71
N GLN A 108 18.62 -5.67 11.06
CA GLN A 108 19.20 -6.57 12.06
C GLN A 108 20.56 -7.09 11.62
N GLN A 109 20.72 -7.43 10.34
CA GLN A 109 22.00 -7.89 9.81
C GLN A 109 23.05 -6.77 9.84
N ALA A 110 22.70 -5.55 9.48
CA ALA A 110 23.58 -4.39 9.60
C ALA A 110 24.06 -4.20 11.05
N SER A 111 23.12 -4.22 12.02
CA SER A 111 23.47 -4.11 13.44
C SER A 111 24.40 -5.24 13.93
N ARG A 112 24.26 -6.47 13.41
CA ARG A 112 25.17 -7.58 13.74
C ARG A 112 26.58 -7.34 13.21
N VAL A 113 26.71 -6.85 11.98
CA VAL A 113 28.01 -6.53 11.38
C VAL A 113 28.71 -5.43 12.18
N ASP A 114 27.97 -4.38 12.60
CA ASP A 114 28.51 -3.30 13.43
C ASP A 114 29.04 -3.81 14.77
N GLN A 115 28.27 -4.69 15.44
CA GLN A 115 28.70 -5.30 16.71
C GLN A 115 29.94 -6.19 16.55
N GLN A 116 30.06 -6.92 15.44
CA GLN A 116 31.25 -7.72 15.14
C GLN A 116 32.47 -6.86 14.88
N MET A 117 32.31 -5.72 14.18
CA MET A 117 33.41 -4.77 14.01
C MET A 117 33.87 -4.21 15.36
N LEU A 118 32.93 -3.76 16.21
CA LEU A 118 33.27 -3.20 17.52
C LEU A 118 33.97 -4.21 18.44
N SER A 119 33.52 -5.47 18.46
CA SER A 119 34.15 -6.50 19.29
C SER A 119 35.55 -6.88 18.78
N SER A 120 35.79 -6.80 17.47
CA SER A 120 37.13 -7.04 16.89
C SER A 120 38.17 -6.00 17.33
N PHE A 121 37.76 -4.77 17.68
CA PHE A 121 38.65 -3.72 18.19
C PHE A 121 38.90 -3.78 19.70
N GLN A 122 38.14 -4.57 20.47
CA GLN A 122 38.29 -4.68 21.93
C GLN A 122 39.18 -5.87 22.37
N VAL A 123 39.71 -6.67 21.44
CA VAL A 123 40.53 -7.87 21.71
C VAL A 123 42.00 -7.68 21.26
N SER A 124 42.49 -6.44 21.14
CA SER A 124 43.93 -6.11 20.96
C SER A 124 44.40 -5.19 22.09
#